data_AF-A0A345VDA9-F1
#
_entry.id   AF-A0A345VDA9-F1
#
_cell.length_a   1.000
_cell.length_b   1.000
_cell.length_c   1.000
_cell.angle_alpha   90.00
_cell.angle_beta   90.00
_cell.angle_gamma   90.00
#
_symmetry.space_group_name_H-M   'P 1'
#
loop_
_entity.id
_entity.type
_entity.pdbx_description
1 polymer ?
#
loop_
_entity_poly.entity_id
_entity_poly.type
_entity_poly.pdbx_seq_one_letter_code
_entity_poly.pdbx_strand_id
1 'polypeptide(L)'
;VKADSAVTFQVAGANGVPTGALAAVFNLTVTSPKSFGFITAYPSGSARPNASNLNFSTGQTVPNLANVPVGSDGRVALFNRSSGSAQLIADLAGYFLP
;
A
#
# COMPACT_ATOMS: atom_id res chain seq x y z
N VAL A 1 10.70 -1.58 -1.24
CA VAL A 1 10.12 -2.29 -2.40
C VAL A 1 10.97 -2.04 -3.64
N LYS A 2 11.22 -3.07 -4.47
CA LYS A 2 12.00 -2.94 -5.71
C LYS A 2 11.22 -2.14 -6.77
N ALA A 3 11.90 -1.76 -7.85
CA ALA A 3 11.27 -1.19 -9.03
C ALA A 3 10.27 -2.18 -9.64
N ASP A 4 9.17 -1.66 -10.19
CA ASP A 4 8.11 -2.42 -10.89
C ASP A 4 7.68 -3.71 -10.16
N SER A 5 7.57 -3.65 -8.84
CA SER A 5 7.30 -4.81 -7.96
C SER A 5 6.33 -4.45 -6.85
N ALA A 6 5.64 -5.47 -6.31
CA ALA A 6 4.80 -5.34 -5.12
C ALA A 6 5.49 -5.89 -3.87
N VAL A 7 5.07 -5.36 -2.73
CA VAL A 7 5.18 -6.04 -1.43
C VAL A 7 3.77 -6.31 -0.92
N THR A 8 3.57 -7.47 -0.30
CA THR A 8 2.28 -7.89 0.26
C THR A 8 2.46 -8.17 1.75
N PHE A 9 1.51 -7.74 2.58
CA PHE A 9 1.57 -7.92 4.03
C PHE A 9 0.19 -8.19 4.65
N GLN A 10 0.20 -8.82 5.83
CA GLN A 10 -1.01 -9.16 6.59
C GLN A 10 -1.63 -7.91 7.20
N VAL A 11 -2.95 -7.77 7.03
CA VAL A 11 -3.75 -6.69 7.59
C VAL A 11 -4.81 -7.26 8.51
N ALA A 12 -5.78 -8.01 7.98
CA ALA A 12 -6.81 -8.63 8.81
C ALA A 12 -6.19 -9.69 9.74
N GLY A 13 -6.57 -9.68 11.02
CA GLY A 13 -6.02 -10.56 12.05
C GLY A 13 -4.63 -10.14 12.57
N ALA A 14 -4.12 -8.95 12.20
CA ALA A 14 -2.85 -8.43 12.68
C ALA A 14 -3.03 -7.06 13.35
N ASN A 15 -2.17 -6.73 14.33
CA ASN A 15 -2.10 -5.41 14.96
C ASN A 15 -3.45 -4.83 15.43
N GLY A 16 -4.35 -5.69 15.94
CA GLY A 16 -5.68 -5.29 16.43
C GLY A 16 -6.76 -5.14 15.35
N VAL A 17 -6.46 -5.42 14.08
CA VAL A 17 -7.46 -5.45 13.01
C VAL A 17 -8.22 -6.78 13.06
N PRO A 18 -9.56 -6.77 13.15
CA PRO A 18 -10.36 -8.00 13.12
C PRO A 18 -10.17 -8.81 11.83
N THR A 19 -10.31 -10.14 11.92
CA THR A 19 -10.19 -11.03 10.76
C THR A 19 -11.26 -10.78 9.68
N GLY A 20 -12.41 -10.20 10.06
CA GLY A 20 -13.50 -9.82 9.15
C GLY A 20 -13.39 -8.40 8.56
N ALA A 21 -12.26 -7.71 8.70
CA ALA A 21 -12.09 -6.37 8.13
C ALA A 21 -12.17 -6.40 6.60
N LEU A 22 -13.02 -5.54 6.03
CA LEU A 22 -13.25 -5.44 4.58
C LEU A 22 -12.24 -4.50 3.90
N ALA A 23 -11.77 -3.49 4.62
CA ALA A 23 -10.79 -2.52 4.16
C ALA A 23 -10.00 -1.94 5.33
N ALA A 24 -8.81 -1.42 5.05
CA ALA A 24 -7.99 -0.68 6.00
C ALA A 24 -7.70 0.73 5.49
N VAL A 25 -7.58 1.66 6.43
CA VAL A 25 -7.17 3.04 6.19
C VAL A 25 -5.70 3.15 6.55
N PHE A 26 -4.88 3.56 5.60
CA PHE A 26 -3.45 3.78 5.82
C PHE A 26 -3.06 5.22 5.55
N ASN A 27 -2.17 5.77 6.38
CA ASN A 27 -1.29 6.84 5.94
C ASN A 27 -0.07 6.19 5.25
N LEU A 28 -0.05 6.19 3.93
CA LEU A 28 1.03 5.60 3.13
C LEU A 28 2.11 6.63 2.89
N THR A 29 3.35 6.32 3.26
CA THR A 29 4.51 7.20 3.04
C THR A 29 5.54 6.52 2.16
N VAL A 30 5.97 7.21 1.11
CA VAL A 30 7.19 6.88 0.36
C VAL A 30 8.33 7.69 0.94
N THR A 31 9.50 7.06 1.12
CA THR A 31 10.74 7.77 1.44
C THR A 31 11.92 7.20 0.65
N SER A 32 12.91 8.05 0.42
CA SER A 32 14.15 7.72 -0.31
C SER A 32 13.96 7.01 -1.67
N PRO A 33 12.97 7.38 -2.52
CA PRO A 33 12.77 6.74 -3.80
C PRO A 33 13.95 7.04 -4.74
N LYS A 34 14.38 6.04 -5.51
CA LYS A 34 15.52 6.13 -6.44
C LYS A 34 15.13 6.58 -7.86
N SER A 35 13.84 6.75 -8.12
CA SER A 35 13.28 7.29 -9.36
C SER A 35 11.93 7.95 -9.06
N PHE A 36 11.35 8.69 -10.01
CA PHE A 36 9.97 9.17 -9.90
C PHE A 36 8.98 8.05 -10.24
N GLY A 37 7.75 8.18 -9.76
CA GLY A 37 6.70 7.20 -10.03
C GLY A 37 5.54 7.30 -9.06
N PHE A 38 4.87 6.18 -8.84
CA PHE A 38 3.74 6.11 -7.92
C PHE A 38 3.54 4.73 -7.28
N ILE A 39 2.78 4.72 -6.18
CA ILE A 39 2.32 3.51 -5.50
C ILE A 39 0.85 3.25 -5.85
N THR A 40 0.55 1.99 -6.17
CA THR A 40 -0.82 1.46 -6.25
C THR A 40 -1.05 0.54 -5.05
N ALA A 41 -2.08 0.81 -4.25
CA ALA A 41 -2.49 -0.03 -3.13
C ALA A 41 -3.78 -0.79 -3.50
N TYR A 42 -3.81 -2.10 -3.25
CA TYR A 42 -4.93 -2.96 -3.66
C TYR A 42 -5.01 -4.25 -2.82
N PRO A 43 -6.18 -4.91 -2.77
CA PRO A 43 -6.33 -6.19 -2.08
C PRO A 43 -5.40 -7.25 -2.70
N SER A 44 -4.74 -8.03 -1.86
CA SER A 44 -3.98 -9.19 -2.33
C SER A 44 -4.90 -10.20 -3.03
N GLY A 45 -4.36 -10.94 -4.00
CA GLY A 45 -5.12 -11.91 -4.80
C GLY A 45 -5.99 -11.32 -5.90
N SER A 46 -6.13 -9.99 -6.02
CA SER A 46 -6.80 -9.34 -7.14
C SER A 46 -5.83 -8.95 -8.26
N ALA A 47 -6.36 -8.72 -9.46
CA ALA A 47 -5.62 -8.01 -10.50
C ALA A 47 -5.27 -6.60 -10.00
N ARG A 48 -4.04 -6.15 -10.27
CA ARG A 48 -3.61 -4.78 -9.94
C ARG A 48 -4.43 -3.79 -10.75
N PRO A 49 -5.12 -2.82 -10.12
CA PRO A 49 -5.87 -1.79 -10.85
C PRO A 49 -4.93 -0.82 -11.56
N ASN A 50 -5.41 -0.17 -12.62
CA ASN A 50 -4.74 0.97 -13.23
C ASN A 50 -5.07 2.25 -12.45
N ALA A 51 -4.45 2.42 -11.29
CA ALA A 51 -4.69 3.55 -10.38
C ALA A 51 -3.41 3.94 -9.63
N SER A 52 -3.31 5.19 -9.20
CA SER A 52 -2.26 5.68 -8.31
C SER A 52 -2.86 6.20 -7.01
N ASN A 53 -2.23 5.86 -5.88
CA ASN A 53 -2.60 6.38 -4.55
C ASN A 53 -1.60 7.45 -4.09
N LEU A 54 -0.32 7.31 -4.40
CA LEU A 54 0.75 8.19 -3.91
C LEU A 54 1.78 8.39 -5.03
N ASN A 55 1.90 9.61 -5.53
CA ASN A 55 2.87 9.97 -6.55
C ASN A 55 4.08 10.64 -5.89
N PHE A 56 5.28 10.38 -6.41
CA PHE A 56 6.53 10.88 -5.84
C PHE A 56 7.58 11.15 -6.91
N SER A 57 8.51 12.05 -6.59
CA SER A 57 9.76 12.27 -7.32
C SER A 57 10.97 11.68 -6.58
N THR A 58 12.08 11.50 -7.29
CA THR A 58 13.34 11.00 -6.73
C THR A 58 13.74 11.76 -5.46
N GLY A 59 14.13 11.03 -4.41
CA GLY A 59 14.59 11.58 -3.13
C GLY A 59 13.49 12.15 -2.22
N GLN A 60 12.23 12.23 -2.65
CA GLN A 60 11.17 12.79 -1.82
C GLN A 60 10.77 11.87 -0.66
N THR A 61 10.31 12.48 0.43
CA THR A 61 9.50 11.81 1.46
C THR A 61 8.12 12.42 1.44
N VAL A 62 7.10 11.66 1.02
CA VAL A 62 5.74 12.20 0.85
C VAL A 62 4.70 11.19 1.35
N PRO A 63 3.71 11.63 2.15
CA PRO A 63 2.59 10.80 2.58
C PRO A 63 1.31 11.02 1.74
N ASN A 64 0.41 10.05 1.76
CA ASN A 64 -1.00 10.20 1.37
C ASN A 64 -1.88 9.20 2.14
N LEU A 65 -3.08 9.63 2.54
CA LEU A 65 -4.06 8.74 3.16
C LEU A 65 -4.81 7.94 2.09
N ALA A 66 -4.89 6.62 2.26
CA ALA A 66 -5.54 5.71 1.33
C ALA A 66 -6.43 4.69 2.05
N ASN A 67 -7.64 4.49 1.52
CA ASN A 67 -8.53 3.39 1.90
C ASN A 67 -8.27 2.23 0.94
N VAL A 68 -7.93 1.07 1.48
CA VAL A 68 -7.50 -0.09 0.67
C VAL A 68 -8.32 -1.30 1.07
N PRO A 69 -9.08 -1.91 0.14
CA PRO A 69 -9.74 -3.17 0.38
C PRO A 69 -8.74 -4.24 0.80
N VAL A 70 -9.15 -5.11 1.74
CA VAL A 70 -8.35 -6.25 2.18
C VAL A 70 -8.70 -7.46 1.32
N GLY A 71 -7.69 -8.20 0.86
CA GLY A 71 -7.89 -9.42 0.08
C GLY A 71 -8.56 -10.52 0.90
N SER A 72 -9.10 -11.54 0.23
CA SER A 72 -9.71 -12.71 0.91
C SER A 72 -8.71 -13.49 1.76
N ASP A 73 -7.40 -13.33 1.51
CA ASP A 73 -6.29 -13.83 2.32
C ASP A 73 -5.94 -12.93 3.52
N GLY A 74 -6.70 -11.85 3.74
CA GLY A 74 -6.48 -10.88 4.80
C GLY A 74 -5.34 -9.90 4.52
N ARG A 75 -4.83 -9.83 3.29
CA ARG A 75 -3.63 -9.05 2.95
C ARG A 75 -3.88 -7.90 1.99
N VAL A 76 -2.96 -6.94 2.02
CA VAL A 76 -2.89 -5.81 1.07
C VAL A 76 -1.56 -5.88 0.32
N ALA A 77 -1.59 -5.47 -0.95
CA ALA A 77 -0.42 -5.31 -1.79
C ALA A 77 -0.17 -3.83 -2.10
N LEU A 78 1.10 -3.40 -2.00
CA LEU A 78 1.57 -2.09 -2.43
C LEU A 78 2.56 -2.27 -3.58
N PHE A 79 2.17 -1.83 -4.78
CA PHE A 79 2.97 -1.91 -5.98
C PHE A 79 3.68 -0.60 -6.28
N ASN A 80 5.00 -0.66 -6.46
CA ASN A 80 5.82 0.48 -6.84
C ASN A 80 5.97 0.53 -8.37
N ARG A 81 5.25 1.45 -9.03
CA ARG A 81 5.41 1.75 -10.45
C ARG A 81 6.46 2.85 -10.61
N SER A 82 7.72 2.44 -10.66
CA SER A 82 8.86 3.29 -11.00
C SER A 82 10.02 2.45 -11.51
N SER A 83 11.05 3.09 -12.07
CA SER A 83 12.30 2.44 -12.49
C SER A 83 13.33 2.30 -11.35
N GLY A 84 12.97 2.69 -10.12
CA GLY A 84 13.86 2.65 -8.95
C GLY A 84 13.21 1.99 -7.74
N SER A 85 14.01 1.60 -6.75
CA SER A 85 13.46 1.16 -5.45
C SER A 85 12.94 2.35 -4.65
N ALA A 86 12.01 2.08 -3.74
CA ALA A 86 11.52 3.02 -2.75
C ALA A 86 11.33 2.33 -1.40
N GLN A 87 11.46 3.05 -0.30
CA GLN A 87 11.01 2.57 1.01
C GLN A 87 9.57 3.01 1.22
N LEU A 88 8.77 2.12 1.80
CA LEU A 88 7.35 2.36 2.08
C LEU A 88 7.10 2.18 3.57
N ILE A 89 6.30 3.08 4.14
CA ILE A 89 5.74 2.98 5.48
C ILE A 89 4.22 2.99 5.30
N ALA A 90 3.53 2.10 6.00
CA ALA A 90 2.07 2.02 6.00
C ALA A 90 1.58 2.06 7.45
N ASP A 91 1.14 3.24 7.88
CA ASP A 91 0.62 3.45 9.22
C ASP A 91 -0.89 3.20 9.23
N LEU A 92 -1.35 2.26 10.06
CA LEU A 92 -2.77 1.93 10.18
C LEU A 92 -3.51 3.03 10.95
N ALA A 93 -4.46 3.69 10.30
CA ALA A 93 -5.31 4.72 10.90
C ALA A 93 -6.71 4.20 11.29
N GLY A 94 -7.16 3.10 10.69
CA GLY A 94 -8.46 2.51 10.95
C GLY A 94 -8.78 1.36 10.01
N TYR A 95 -9.97 0.79 10.17
CA TYR A 95 -10.48 -0.31 9.33
C TYR A 95 -12.00 -0.26 9.23
N PHE A 96 -12.53 -0.93 8.20
CA PHE A 96 -13.96 -1.08 7.97
C PHE A 96 -14.37 -2.52 8.29
N LEU A 97 -15.45 -2.66 9.05
CA LEU A 97 -16.12 -3.95 9.34
C LEU A 97 -17.38 -4.09 8.47
N PRO A 98 -17.96 -5.29 8.38
CA PRO A 98 -19.25 -5.52 7.73
C PRO A 98 -20.37 -4.62 8.24
#